data_AF-A0A158Q6L6-F1
#
_entry.id   AF-A0A158Q6L6-F1
#
_cell.length_a   1.000
_cell.length_b   1.000
_cell.length_c   1.000
_cell.angle_alpha   90.00
_cell.angle_beta   90.00
_cell.angle_gamma   90.00
#
_symmetry.space_group_name_H-M   'P 1'
#
loop_
_entity.id
_entity.type
_entity.pdbx_description
1 polymer ?
#
loop_
_entity_poly.entity_id
_entity_poly.type
_entity_poly.pdbx_seq_one_letter_code
_entity_poly.pdbx_strand_id
1 'polypeptide(L)'
;MVILFLTAAVAFSSRITSVILYESIIHEYDPYFNYRATLHLLDKGHYQFLNWFDSNSWYPLGRNIGSTVYPGSIFANKLFLSLIRLFRINNGTWIVLQMKISVEALILHETTILFTGLMVVAAFLHKFLNWLHITVHIREICVFIGPIFSVFTIGVMYLFGKKIDNDCTGLMSAALMAVVPGSTFRSVAGSFDNESTAIFLMVFTFYCWIQALDSGNIFWSMICALVYFGMSYTWGGYVYVLNLIALHSFFLILAGRFSSKTYVAYSIVNILANF
;
A
#
# COMPACT_ATOMS: atom_id res chain seq x y z
N MET A 1 2.52 -27.77 1.11
CA MET A 1 2.14 -27.11 -0.16
C MET A 1 0.66 -27.27 -0.51
N VAL A 2 0.11 -28.50 -0.55
CA VAL A 2 -1.33 -28.72 -0.84
C VAL A 2 -2.24 -27.93 0.10
N ILE A 3 -1.96 -27.95 1.41
CA ILE A 3 -2.73 -27.18 2.41
C ILE A 3 -2.74 -25.69 2.10
N LEU A 4 -1.60 -25.12 1.70
CA LEU A 4 -1.51 -23.68 1.36
C LEU A 4 -2.39 -23.35 0.14
N PHE A 5 -2.34 -24.19 -0.90
CA PHE A 5 -3.20 -24.03 -2.08
C PHE A 5 -4.68 -24.11 -1.71
N LEU A 6 -5.06 -25.07 -0.86
CA LEU A 6 -6.44 -25.18 -0.36
C LEU A 6 -6.86 -23.95 0.46
N THR A 7 -6.00 -23.44 1.34
CA THR A 7 -6.30 -22.21 2.11
C THR A 7 -6.47 -20.99 1.21
N ALA A 8 -5.64 -20.85 0.18
CA ALA A 8 -5.76 -19.78 -0.80
C ALA A 8 -7.03 -19.92 -1.65
N ALA A 9 -7.38 -21.15 -2.06
CA ALA A 9 -8.60 -21.42 -2.82
C ALA A 9 -9.86 -21.12 -2.00
N VAL A 10 -9.89 -21.51 -0.72
CA VAL A 10 -10.99 -21.20 0.21
C VAL A 10 -11.10 -19.69 0.47
N ALA A 11 -9.96 -19.00 0.60
CA ALA A 11 -9.95 -17.55 0.78
C ALA A 11 -10.47 -16.81 -0.46
N PHE A 12 -10.07 -17.25 -1.65
CA PHE A 12 -10.48 -16.64 -2.91
C PHE A 12 -11.97 -16.92 -3.19
N SER A 13 -12.44 -18.14 -2.96
CA SER A 13 -13.84 -18.51 -3.16
C SER A 13 -14.78 -17.75 -2.23
N SER A 14 -14.42 -17.60 -0.95
CA SER A 14 -15.24 -16.83 -0.01
C SER A 14 -15.38 -15.36 -0.42
N ARG A 15 -14.33 -14.77 -1.00
CA ARG A 15 -14.29 -13.37 -1.45
C ARG A 15 -14.99 -13.13 -2.79
N ILE A 16 -15.12 -14.15 -3.64
CA ILE A 16 -15.82 -14.03 -4.94
C ILE A 16 -17.34 -14.24 -4.83
N THR A 17 -17.84 -14.68 -3.68
CA THR A 17 -19.28 -14.91 -3.46
C THR A 17 -20.16 -13.73 -3.88
N SER A 18 -19.70 -12.48 -3.69
CA SER A 18 -20.44 -11.28 -4.12
C SER A 18 -20.66 -11.24 -5.64
N VAL A 19 -19.62 -11.55 -6.43
CA VAL A 19 -19.69 -11.56 -7.90
C VAL A 19 -20.53 -12.73 -8.41
N ILE A 20 -20.47 -13.89 -7.75
CA ILE A 20 -21.28 -15.06 -8.12
C ILE A 20 -22.77 -14.78 -7.91
N LEU A 21 -23.14 -14.06 -6.85
CA LEU A 21 -24.53 -13.81 -6.50
C LEU A 21 -25.14 -12.59 -7.19
N TYR A 22 -24.37 -11.51 -7.38
CA TYR A 22 -24.89 -10.19 -7.75
C TYR A 22 -24.21 -9.58 -8.98
N GLU A 23 -23.49 -10.37 -9.77
CA GLU A 23 -22.65 -9.93 -10.90
C GLU A 23 -21.43 -9.09 -10.49
N SER A 24 -20.55 -8.78 -11.45
CA SER A 24 -19.33 -7.99 -11.22
C SER A 24 -19.64 -6.50 -11.10
N ILE A 25 -20.22 -6.14 -9.96
CA ILE A 25 -20.60 -4.77 -9.62
C ILE A 25 -19.66 -4.24 -8.53
N ILE A 26 -19.30 -2.96 -8.65
CA ILE A 26 -18.57 -2.25 -7.60
C ILE A 26 -19.54 -1.92 -6.48
N HIS A 27 -19.20 -2.28 -5.25
CA HIS A 27 -20.01 -2.02 -4.06
C HIS A 27 -19.63 -0.66 -3.45
N GLU A 28 -20.58 0.03 -2.83
CA GLU A 28 -20.37 1.29 -2.11
C GLU A 28 -19.92 2.50 -2.95
N TYR A 29 -20.06 3.70 -2.38
CA TYR A 29 -19.75 4.95 -3.07
C TYR A 29 -18.24 5.17 -3.28
N ASP A 30 -17.41 4.87 -2.27
CA ASP A 30 -15.96 5.13 -2.30
C ASP A 30 -15.24 4.33 -3.42
N PRO A 31 -15.51 3.02 -3.60
CA PRO A 31 -15.01 2.27 -4.74
C PRO A 31 -15.38 2.85 -6.12
N TYR A 32 -16.58 3.41 -6.29
CA TYR A 32 -16.95 4.09 -7.55
C TYR A 32 -16.13 5.35 -7.79
N PHE A 33 -15.84 6.12 -6.74
CA PHE A 33 -14.96 7.27 -6.84
C PHE A 33 -13.54 6.85 -7.25
N ASN A 34 -12.98 5.83 -6.60
CA ASN A 34 -11.66 5.29 -6.92
C ASN A 34 -11.60 4.75 -8.36
N TYR A 35 -12.65 4.10 -8.83
CA TYR A 35 -12.78 3.62 -10.21
C TYR A 35 -12.79 4.76 -11.23
N ARG A 36 -13.60 5.80 -11.00
CA ARG A 36 -13.64 7.01 -11.84
C ARG A 36 -12.28 7.70 -11.90
N ALA A 37 -11.60 7.77 -10.77
CA ALA A 37 -10.26 8.34 -10.68
C ALA A 37 -9.24 7.49 -11.46
N THR A 38 -9.34 6.17 -11.40
CA THR A 38 -8.51 5.25 -12.21
C THR A 38 -8.75 5.44 -13.71
N LEU A 39 -10.02 5.61 -14.13
CA LEU A 39 -10.37 5.94 -15.53
C LEU A 39 -9.73 7.27 -15.96
N HIS A 40 -9.83 8.31 -15.13
CA HIS A 40 -9.25 9.60 -15.43
C HIS A 40 -7.71 9.53 -15.54
N LEU A 41 -7.06 8.76 -14.65
CA LEU A 41 -5.63 8.52 -14.69
C LEU A 41 -5.18 7.80 -15.97
N LEU A 42 -5.99 6.85 -16.47
CA LEU A 42 -5.70 6.12 -17.70
C LEU A 42 -5.92 6.98 -18.96
N ASP A 43 -6.97 7.80 -19.00
CA ASP A 43 -7.33 8.61 -20.16
C ASP A 43 -6.45 9.86 -20.30
N LYS A 44 -6.21 10.57 -19.20
CA LYS A 44 -5.52 11.88 -19.20
C LYS A 44 -4.07 11.82 -18.73
N GLY A 45 -3.66 10.71 -18.10
CA GLY A 45 -2.32 10.53 -17.56
C GLY A 45 -2.07 11.24 -16.23
N HIS A 46 -0.90 10.98 -15.64
CA HIS A 46 -0.55 11.44 -14.29
C HIS A 46 -0.56 12.96 -14.10
N TYR A 47 -0.04 13.73 -15.08
CA TYR A 47 0.06 15.18 -14.95
C TYR A 47 -1.30 15.88 -14.92
N GLN A 48 -2.24 15.40 -15.74
CA GLN A 48 -3.60 15.95 -15.76
C GLN A 48 -4.40 15.45 -14.55
N PHE A 49 -4.18 14.21 -14.12
CA PHE A 49 -4.78 13.69 -12.89
C PHE A 49 -4.46 14.55 -11.65
N LEU A 50 -3.21 15.01 -11.51
CA LEU A 50 -2.80 15.91 -10.43
C LEU A 50 -3.36 17.34 -10.56
N ASN A 51 -3.93 17.72 -11.70
CA ASN A 51 -4.59 19.01 -11.90
C ASN A 51 -6.11 18.87 -12.07
N TRP A 52 -6.64 17.67 -11.81
CA TRP A 52 -8.03 17.36 -12.08
C TRP A 52 -8.93 17.95 -11.00
N PHE A 53 -9.91 18.74 -11.44
CA PHE A 53 -11.05 19.15 -10.64
C PHE A 53 -12.26 18.28 -10.98
N ASP A 54 -12.78 17.55 -10.00
CA ASP A 54 -13.98 16.74 -10.15
C ASP A 54 -15.23 17.51 -9.72
N SER A 55 -16.03 17.95 -10.69
CA SER A 55 -17.31 18.62 -10.45
C SER A 55 -18.40 17.67 -9.94
N ASN A 56 -18.22 16.36 -10.08
CA ASN A 56 -19.25 15.36 -9.71
C ASN A 56 -19.12 14.90 -8.25
N SER A 57 -17.99 15.16 -7.60
CA SER A 57 -17.81 14.94 -6.16
C SER A 57 -18.28 16.15 -5.38
N TRP A 58 -18.91 15.96 -4.22
CA TRP A 58 -19.33 17.05 -3.33
C TRP A 58 -20.16 18.14 -4.03
N TYR A 59 -21.21 17.73 -4.76
CA TYR A 59 -22.09 18.67 -5.45
C TYR A 59 -22.75 19.66 -4.46
N PRO A 60 -22.81 20.97 -4.76
CA PRO A 60 -22.41 21.63 -6.02
C PRO A 60 -20.96 22.14 -6.05
N LEU A 61 -20.20 22.01 -4.98
CA LEU A 61 -18.89 22.66 -4.82
C LEU A 61 -17.77 21.98 -5.62
N GLY A 62 -17.87 20.68 -5.91
CA GLY A 62 -16.79 19.95 -6.58
C GLY A 62 -15.64 19.62 -5.63
N ARG A 63 -14.60 18.98 -6.16
CA ARG A 63 -13.37 18.66 -5.42
C ARG A 63 -12.14 18.77 -6.31
N ASN A 64 -11.13 19.52 -5.86
CA ASN A 64 -9.80 19.46 -6.47
C ASN A 64 -9.10 18.17 -6.04
N ILE A 65 -8.93 17.24 -6.99
CA ILE A 65 -8.35 15.94 -6.69
C ILE A 65 -6.86 16.07 -6.44
N GLY A 66 -6.16 16.84 -7.28
CA GLY A 66 -4.74 17.11 -7.18
C GLY A 66 -4.26 17.51 -5.79
N SER A 67 -4.95 18.47 -5.16
CA SER A 67 -4.61 18.96 -3.83
C SER A 67 -5.03 18.02 -2.70
N THR A 68 -5.88 17.03 -2.98
CA THR A 68 -6.34 16.05 -1.99
C THR A 68 -5.65 14.69 -2.13
N VAL A 69 -4.69 14.52 -3.04
CA VAL A 69 -3.89 13.29 -3.13
C VAL A 69 -2.89 13.25 -1.96
N TYR A 70 -2.70 12.06 -1.37
CA TYR A 70 -1.80 11.90 -0.22
C TYR A 70 -0.38 12.42 -0.52
N PRO A 71 0.28 13.08 0.45
CA PRO A 71 1.60 13.65 0.30
C PRO A 71 2.71 12.68 -0.11
N GLY A 72 2.56 11.35 -0.01
CA GLY A 72 3.58 10.42 -0.52
C GLY A 72 3.92 10.67 -2.00
N SER A 73 2.91 11.06 -2.80
CA SER A 73 3.09 11.53 -4.17
C SER A 73 3.77 12.91 -4.25
N ILE A 74 3.41 13.83 -3.33
CA ILE A 74 3.89 15.21 -3.28
C ILE A 74 5.33 15.25 -2.80
N PHE A 75 5.72 14.39 -1.85
CA PHE A 75 7.06 14.22 -1.34
C PHE A 75 7.92 13.42 -2.30
N ALA A 76 7.43 12.39 -2.99
CA ALA A 76 8.14 11.81 -4.13
C ALA A 76 8.43 12.86 -5.21
N ASN A 77 7.44 13.68 -5.57
CA ASN A 77 7.63 14.79 -6.50
C ASN A 77 8.55 15.86 -5.94
N LYS A 78 8.46 16.20 -4.64
CA LYS A 78 9.32 17.19 -4.00
C LYS A 78 10.74 16.65 -3.87
N LEU A 79 10.94 15.37 -3.62
CA LEU A 79 12.23 14.68 -3.63
C LEU A 79 12.79 14.66 -5.05
N PHE A 80 12.00 14.30 -6.06
CA PHE A 80 12.40 14.36 -7.47
C PHE A 80 12.78 15.79 -7.89
N LEU A 81 11.95 16.79 -7.55
CA LEU A 81 12.25 18.21 -7.76
C LEU A 81 13.43 18.68 -6.91
N SER A 82 13.62 18.15 -5.70
CA SER A 82 14.75 18.48 -4.82
C SER A 82 16.03 17.82 -5.29
N LEU A 83 15.97 16.65 -5.94
CA LEU A 83 17.09 16.00 -6.62
C LEU A 83 17.47 16.81 -7.86
N ILE A 84 16.49 17.23 -8.67
CA ILE A 84 16.70 18.16 -9.79
C ILE A 84 17.27 19.50 -9.30
N ARG A 85 16.83 20.01 -8.15
CA ARG A 85 17.34 21.24 -7.53
C ARG A 85 18.63 21.04 -6.74
N LEU A 86 18.97 19.83 -6.30
CA LEU A 86 20.29 19.50 -5.76
C LEU A 86 21.36 19.66 -6.84
N PHE A 87 21.00 19.39 -8.10
CA PHE A 87 21.81 19.76 -9.26
C PHE A 87 21.73 21.25 -9.62
N ARG A 88 20.80 22.04 -9.05
CA ARG A 88 20.64 23.47 -9.29
C ARG A 88 20.76 24.30 -8.01
N ILE A 89 22.02 24.60 -7.70
CA ILE A 89 22.50 25.42 -6.58
C ILE A 89 21.70 26.73 -6.38
N ASN A 90 21.48 27.02 -5.10
CA ASN A 90 21.29 28.31 -4.40
C ASN A 90 19.94 28.70 -3.77
N ASN A 91 20.09 29.01 -2.48
CA ASN A 91 19.35 29.90 -1.58
C ASN A 91 18.30 29.30 -0.62
N GLY A 92 18.55 29.56 0.66
CA GLY A 92 17.97 28.91 1.82
C GLY A 92 16.74 29.64 2.36
N THR A 93 15.61 28.93 2.33
CA THR A 93 14.38 29.24 3.10
C THR A 93 13.71 27.94 3.55
N TRP A 94 14.49 26.93 3.97
CA TRP A 94 14.03 25.55 4.10
C TRP A 94 13.28 25.21 5.40
N ILE A 95 13.60 25.90 6.51
CA ILE A 95 13.13 25.48 7.85
C ILE A 95 11.67 25.88 8.09
N VAL A 96 11.24 27.05 7.61
CA VAL A 96 9.87 27.55 7.83
C VAL A 96 8.84 26.85 6.93
N LEU A 97 9.25 26.43 5.73
CA LEU A 97 8.39 25.68 4.80
C LEU A 97 8.16 24.23 5.24
N GLN A 98 9.09 23.61 5.97
CA GLN A 98 8.89 22.25 6.50
C GLN A 98 7.78 22.21 7.57
N MET A 99 7.80 23.12 8.54
CA MET A 99 6.78 23.15 9.61
C MET A 99 5.38 23.46 9.08
N LYS A 100 5.26 24.36 8.09
CA LYS A 100 3.94 24.73 7.52
C LYS A 100 3.27 23.56 6.80
N ILE A 101 4.06 22.74 6.09
CA ILE A 101 3.57 21.56 5.36
C ILE A 101 3.14 20.43 6.31
N SER A 102 3.86 20.22 7.42
CA SER A 102 3.50 19.19 8.40
C SER A 102 2.18 19.51 9.12
N VAL A 103 1.91 20.79 9.43
CA VAL A 103 0.69 21.20 10.12
C VAL A 103 -0.52 21.24 9.18
N GLU A 104 -0.38 21.74 7.94
CA GLU A 104 -1.46 21.67 6.95
C GLU A 104 -1.79 20.21 6.56
N ALA A 105 -0.80 19.31 6.53
CA ALA A 105 -1.02 17.88 6.32
C ALA A 105 -1.72 17.19 7.50
N LEU A 106 -1.49 17.65 8.74
CA LEU A 106 -2.17 17.13 9.94
C LEU A 106 -3.61 17.65 10.05
N ILE A 107 -3.88 18.90 9.63
CA ILE A 107 -5.23 19.49 9.69
C ILE A 107 -6.15 18.91 8.60
N LEU A 108 -5.60 18.44 7.47
CA LEU A 108 -6.36 17.76 6.42
C LEU A 108 -6.56 16.25 6.67
N HIS A 109 -6.13 15.74 7.83
CA HIS A 109 -6.08 14.30 8.14
C HIS A 109 -7.44 13.59 8.17
N GLU A 110 -8.56 14.32 8.17
CA GLU A 110 -9.89 13.70 8.33
C GLU A 110 -10.83 13.81 7.13
N THR A 111 -10.61 14.72 6.18
CA THR A 111 -11.59 14.98 5.12
C THR A 111 -11.01 14.67 3.73
N THR A 112 -11.05 13.39 3.38
CA THR A 112 -10.85 12.86 2.03
C THR A 112 -9.45 12.99 1.44
N ILE A 113 -8.45 12.34 2.02
CA ILE A 113 -7.15 12.20 1.34
C ILE A 113 -7.21 11.00 0.37
N LEU A 114 -6.94 11.23 -0.91
CA LEU A 114 -6.95 10.23 -1.97
C LEU A 114 -5.61 9.51 -2.03
N PHE A 115 -5.59 8.21 -1.74
CA PHE A 115 -4.41 7.37 -1.93
C PHE A 115 -4.35 6.88 -3.36
N THR A 116 -3.47 7.47 -4.16
CA THR A 116 -3.32 7.13 -5.59
C THR A 116 -2.68 5.77 -5.82
N GLY A 117 -2.13 5.13 -4.79
CA GLY A 117 -1.51 3.80 -4.91
C GLY A 117 -2.42 2.76 -5.53
N LEU A 118 -3.67 2.67 -5.07
CA LEU A 118 -4.64 1.72 -5.62
C LEU A 118 -4.90 1.95 -7.12
N MET A 119 -5.03 3.22 -7.52
CA MET A 119 -5.29 3.61 -8.91
C MET A 119 -4.10 3.30 -9.82
N VAL A 120 -2.89 3.55 -9.33
CA VAL A 120 -1.65 3.22 -10.06
C VAL A 120 -1.50 1.72 -10.22
N VAL A 121 -1.79 0.93 -9.18
CA VAL A 121 -1.76 -0.54 -9.25
C VAL A 121 -2.80 -1.06 -10.25
N ALA A 122 -4.03 -0.56 -10.20
CA ALA A 122 -5.08 -0.95 -11.14
C ALA A 122 -4.75 -0.54 -12.59
N ALA A 123 -4.24 0.68 -12.80
CA ALA A 123 -3.82 1.17 -14.10
C ALA A 123 -2.63 0.37 -14.65
N PHE A 124 -1.67 0.03 -13.80
CA PHE A 124 -0.54 -0.84 -14.14
C PHE A 124 -1.04 -2.22 -14.56
N LEU A 125 -1.92 -2.85 -13.76
CA LEU A 125 -2.47 -4.17 -14.06
C LEU A 125 -3.25 -4.18 -15.37
N HIS A 126 -4.04 -3.14 -15.64
CA HIS A 126 -4.73 -2.97 -16.92
C HIS A 126 -3.77 -2.84 -18.10
N LYS A 127 -2.72 -2.02 -17.99
CA LYS A 127 -1.70 -1.91 -19.04
C LYS A 127 -0.93 -3.21 -19.24
N PHE A 128 -0.62 -3.93 -18.15
CA PHE A 128 0.08 -5.21 -18.20
C PHE A 128 -0.77 -6.30 -18.86
N LEU A 129 -2.07 -6.40 -18.54
CA LEU A 129 -2.99 -7.34 -19.18
C LEU A 129 -3.21 -7.02 -20.67
N ASN A 130 -3.36 -5.74 -21.00
CA ASN A 130 -3.46 -5.30 -22.39
C ASN A 130 -2.16 -5.56 -23.17
N TRP A 131 -1.00 -5.44 -22.52
CA TRP A 131 0.28 -5.82 -23.10
C TRP A 131 0.36 -7.32 -23.40
N LEU A 132 -0.31 -8.16 -22.60
CA LEU A 132 -0.49 -9.60 -22.85
C LEU A 132 -1.64 -9.90 -23.84
N HIS A 133 -2.21 -8.90 -24.50
CA HIS A 133 -3.39 -9.00 -25.39
C HIS A 133 -4.66 -9.55 -24.71
N ILE A 134 -4.75 -9.49 -23.38
CA ILE A 134 -5.95 -9.82 -22.63
C ILE A 134 -6.71 -8.51 -22.39
N THR A 135 -7.68 -8.21 -23.26
CA THR A 135 -8.49 -6.99 -23.18
C THR A 135 -9.56 -7.13 -22.09
N VAL A 136 -9.19 -6.87 -20.85
CA VAL A 136 -10.12 -6.87 -19.70
C VAL A 136 -10.59 -5.44 -19.43
N HIS A 137 -11.90 -5.25 -19.25
CA HIS A 137 -12.42 -3.96 -18.81
C HIS A 137 -11.83 -3.58 -17.45
N ILE A 138 -11.41 -2.33 -17.30
CA ILE A 138 -10.83 -1.79 -16.05
C ILE A 138 -11.74 -2.03 -14.83
N ARG A 139 -13.06 -2.06 -15.01
CA ARG A 139 -14.02 -2.38 -13.93
C ARG A 139 -13.78 -3.76 -13.35
N GLU A 140 -13.59 -4.78 -14.19
CA GLU A 140 -13.35 -6.15 -13.72
C GLU A 140 -12.04 -6.23 -12.92
N ILE A 141 -11.01 -5.51 -13.38
CA ILE A 141 -9.73 -5.41 -12.66
C ILE A 141 -9.93 -4.79 -11.27
N CYS A 142 -10.70 -3.71 -11.17
CA CYS A 142 -11.04 -3.07 -9.89
C CYS A 142 -11.85 -4.01 -8.98
N VAL A 143 -12.79 -4.78 -9.53
CA VAL A 143 -13.60 -5.75 -8.77
C VAL A 143 -12.74 -6.88 -8.20
N PHE A 144 -11.79 -7.41 -8.98
CA PHE A 144 -10.96 -8.56 -8.58
C PHE A 144 -9.67 -8.18 -7.83
N ILE A 145 -9.30 -6.90 -7.73
CA ILE A 145 -8.07 -6.49 -7.04
C ILE A 145 -8.04 -6.97 -5.59
N GLY A 146 -9.16 -6.83 -4.87
CA GLY A 146 -9.29 -7.25 -3.47
C GLY A 146 -9.02 -8.76 -3.29
N PRO A 147 -9.78 -9.63 -3.99
CA PRO A 147 -9.54 -11.07 -3.98
C PRO A 147 -8.11 -11.45 -4.38
N ILE A 148 -7.53 -10.84 -5.41
CA ILE A 148 -6.18 -11.15 -5.87
C ILE A 148 -5.13 -10.82 -4.80
N PHE A 149 -5.18 -9.61 -4.24
CA PHE A 149 -4.26 -9.20 -3.17
C PHE A 149 -4.44 -10.02 -1.90
N SER A 150 -5.66 -10.50 -1.59
CA SER A 150 -5.89 -11.38 -0.45
C SER A 150 -5.12 -12.71 -0.56
N VAL A 151 -5.05 -13.29 -1.76
CA VAL A 151 -4.30 -14.53 -2.00
C VAL A 151 -2.80 -14.28 -1.82
N PHE A 152 -2.30 -13.15 -2.32
CA PHE A 152 -0.92 -12.76 -2.08
C PHE A 152 -0.63 -12.54 -0.60
N THR A 153 -1.53 -11.89 0.16
CA THR A 153 -1.41 -11.73 1.61
C THR A 153 -1.27 -13.07 2.32
N ILE A 154 -2.06 -14.07 1.96
CA ILE A 154 -1.98 -15.43 2.54
C ILE A 154 -0.64 -16.08 2.22
N GLY A 155 -0.15 -15.94 0.99
CA GLY A 155 1.17 -16.43 0.60
C GLY A 155 2.30 -15.80 1.41
N VAL A 156 2.25 -14.48 1.63
CA VAL A 156 3.26 -13.78 2.44
C VAL A 156 3.11 -14.13 3.93
N MET A 157 1.89 -14.27 4.45
CA MET A 157 1.68 -14.73 5.82
C MET A 157 2.27 -16.12 6.06
N TYR A 158 2.13 -17.03 5.10
CA TYR A 158 2.79 -18.35 5.17
C TYR A 158 4.31 -18.21 5.27
N LEU A 159 4.93 -17.41 4.39
CA LEU A 159 6.38 -17.17 4.42
C LEU A 159 6.81 -16.52 5.74
N PHE A 160 6.02 -15.60 6.26
CA PHE A 160 6.27 -14.91 7.52
C PHE A 160 6.20 -15.86 8.72
N GLY A 161 5.14 -16.65 8.85
CA GLY A 161 5.02 -17.64 9.93
C GLY A 161 6.06 -18.75 9.83
N LYS A 162 6.39 -19.20 8.61
CA LYS A 162 7.47 -20.17 8.37
C LYS A 162 8.82 -19.62 8.83
N LYS A 163 9.06 -18.33 8.62
CA LYS A 163 10.31 -17.66 8.99
C LYS A 163 10.53 -17.60 10.50
N ILE A 164 9.45 -17.48 11.28
CA ILE A 164 9.52 -17.35 12.75
C ILE A 164 9.92 -18.66 13.43
N ASP A 165 9.36 -19.79 12.98
CA ASP A 165 9.53 -21.07 13.66
C ASP A 165 9.61 -22.24 12.67
N ASN A 166 8.47 -22.63 12.09
CA ASN A 166 8.38 -23.81 11.24
C ASN A 166 7.25 -23.73 10.20
N ASP A 167 7.20 -24.71 9.29
CA ASP A 167 6.18 -24.81 8.26
C ASP A 167 4.75 -24.89 8.83
N CYS A 168 4.55 -25.49 10.01
CA CYS A 168 3.25 -25.58 10.67
C CYS A 168 2.74 -24.20 11.12
N THR A 169 3.60 -23.38 11.72
CA THR A 169 3.31 -21.99 12.12
C THR A 169 3.00 -21.12 10.89
N GLY A 170 3.72 -21.34 9.79
CA GLY A 170 3.41 -20.74 8.49
C GLY A 170 2.02 -21.12 7.99
N LEU A 171 1.67 -22.40 7.95
CA LEU A 171 0.37 -22.86 7.47
C LEU A 171 -0.78 -22.39 8.37
N MET A 172 -0.59 -22.39 9.70
CA MET A 172 -1.60 -21.92 10.65
C MET A 172 -1.84 -20.42 10.51
N SER A 173 -0.78 -19.61 10.39
CA SER A 173 -0.92 -18.16 10.18
C SER A 173 -1.61 -17.81 8.85
N ALA A 174 -1.32 -18.57 7.78
CA ALA A 174 -2.00 -18.44 6.49
C ALA A 174 -3.48 -18.82 6.59
N ALA A 175 -3.82 -19.92 7.27
CA ALA A 175 -5.21 -20.33 7.49
C ALA A 175 -5.99 -19.31 8.33
N LEU A 176 -5.37 -18.74 9.36
CA LEU A 176 -5.97 -17.67 10.17
C LEU A 176 -6.20 -16.41 9.34
N MET A 177 -5.22 -15.99 8.53
CA MET A 177 -5.36 -14.83 7.64
C MET A 177 -6.43 -15.03 6.56
N ALA A 178 -6.63 -16.27 6.10
CA ALA A 178 -7.66 -16.59 5.12
C ALA A 178 -9.09 -16.32 5.62
N VAL A 179 -9.34 -16.57 6.91
CA VAL A 179 -10.67 -16.52 7.54
C VAL A 179 -10.88 -15.26 8.39
N VAL A 180 -9.81 -14.56 8.80
CA VAL A 180 -9.92 -13.41 9.71
C VAL A 180 -10.86 -12.33 9.16
N PRO A 181 -11.94 -11.97 9.90
CA PRO A 181 -12.97 -11.05 9.40
C PRO A 181 -12.40 -9.70 8.96
N GLY A 182 -11.41 -9.17 9.68
CA GLY A 182 -10.77 -7.90 9.35
C GLY A 182 -10.11 -7.87 7.96
N SER A 183 -9.60 -9.01 7.48
CA SER A 183 -9.08 -9.15 6.11
C SER A 183 -10.21 -9.43 5.13
N THR A 184 -11.12 -10.35 5.48
CA THR A 184 -12.21 -10.79 4.59
C THR A 184 -13.11 -9.62 4.18
N PHE A 185 -13.56 -8.78 5.12
CA PHE A 185 -14.45 -7.64 4.82
C PHE A 185 -13.80 -6.59 3.90
N ARG A 186 -12.47 -6.47 3.91
CA ARG A 186 -11.73 -5.48 3.11
C ARG A 186 -11.28 -6.00 1.75
N SER A 187 -11.49 -7.28 1.45
CA SER A 187 -11.00 -7.93 0.23
C SER A 187 -12.06 -8.74 -0.50
N VAL A 188 -13.34 -8.42 -0.28
CA VAL A 188 -14.45 -8.98 -1.04
C VAL A 188 -14.40 -8.46 -2.47
N ALA A 189 -14.81 -9.27 -3.43
CA ALA A 189 -14.88 -8.81 -4.80
C ALA A 189 -15.88 -7.63 -4.92
N GLY A 190 -15.45 -6.56 -5.58
CA GLY A 190 -16.21 -5.31 -5.71
C GLY A 190 -15.89 -4.25 -4.66
N SER A 191 -15.20 -4.58 -3.55
CA SER A 191 -14.71 -3.59 -2.58
C SER A 191 -13.38 -2.98 -3.05
N PHE A 192 -13.43 -2.12 -4.08
CA PHE A 192 -12.25 -1.43 -4.64
C PHE A 192 -11.73 -0.33 -3.70
N ASP A 193 -11.24 -0.78 -2.55
CA ASP A 193 -10.78 0.01 -1.42
C ASP A 193 -9.28 -0.21 -1.20
N ASN A 194 -8.63 0.80 -0.62
CA ASN A 194 -7.18 0.88 -0.48
C ASN A 194 -6.62 -0.19 0.48
N GLU A 195 -7.44 -0.58 1.45
CA GLU A 195 -7.16 -1.44 2.58
C GLU A 195 -6.73 -2.84 2.12
N SER A 196 -7.34 -3.37 1.06
CA SER A 196 -7.01 -4.68 0.50
C SER A 196 -5.52 -4.79 0.13
N THR A 197 -5.04 -3.79 -0.60
CA THR A 197 -3.65 -3.70 -1.06
C THR A 197 -2.73 -3.32 0.10
N ALA A 198 -3.21 -2.48 1.02
CA ALA A 198 -2.48 -2.06 2.21
C ALA A 198 -2.15 -3.24 3.14
N ILE A 199 -3.11 -4.12 3.41
CA ILE A 199 -2.91 -5.29 4.28
C ILE A 199 -1.83 -6.20 3.71
N PHE A 200 -1.86 -6.44 2.39
CA PHE A 200 -0.80 -7.18 1.70
C PHE A 200 0.58 -6.54 1.92
N LEU A 201 0.71 -5.25 1.61
CA LEU A 201 1.97 -4.53 1.71
C LEU A 201 2.47 -4.41 3.16
N MET A 202 1.56 -4.30 4.13
CA MET A 202 1.88 -4.27 5.56
C MET A 202 2.50 -5.60 6.00
N VAL A 203 1.83 -6.72 5.71
CA VAL A 203 2.36 -8.05 6.03
C VAL A 203 3.69 -8.30 5.33
N PHE A 204 3.81 -7.87 4.08
CA PHE A 204 5.06 -8.00 3.32
C PHE A 204 6.18 -7.13 3.88
N THR A 205 5.87 -5.93 4.38
CA THR A 205 6.82 -5.07 5.10
C THR A 205 7.34 -5.78 6.35
N PHE A 206 6.47 -6.39 7.15
CA PHE A 206 6.89 -7.14 8.35
C PHE A 206 7.77 -8.35 8.01
N TYR A 207 7.42 -9.09 6.95
CA TYR A 207 8.26 -10.18 6.46
C TYR A 207 9.65 -9.69 6.02
N CYS A 208 9.71 -8.64 5.20
CA CYS A 208 10.97 -8.06 4.74
C CYS A 208 11.79 -7.48 5.90
N TRP A 209 11.15 -6.91 6.92
CA TRP A 209 11.79 -6.42 8.12
C TRP A 209 12.50 -7.54 8.90
N ILE A 210 11.79 -8.64 9.20
CA ILE A 210 12.40 -9.79 9.87
C ILE A 210 13.52 -10.40 9.01
N GLN A 211 13.30 -10.51 7.71
CA GLN A 211 14.33 -11.02 6.79
C GLN A 211 15.57 -10.11 6.75
N ALA A 212 15.40 -8.79 6.88
CA ALA A 212 16.51 -7.84 6.98
C ALA A 212 17.28 -7.98 8.29
N LEU A 213 16.59 -8.20 9.42
CA LEU A 213 17.21 -8.44 10.71
C LEU A 213 18.07 -9.71 10.72
N ASP A 214 17.58 -10.79 10.15
CA ASP A 214 18.32 -12.07 10.10
C ASP A 214 19.52 -12.00 9.16
N SER A 215 19.29 -11.47 7.96
CA SER A 215 20.32 -11.41 6.92
C SER A 215 21.43 -10.42 7.29
N GLY A 216 21.10 -9.28 7.91
CA GLY A 216 22.02 -8.17 8.13
C GLY A 216 22.47 -7.47 6.85
N ASN A 217 21.87 -7.81 5.71
CA ASN A 217 22.22 -7.26 4.40
C ASN A 217 21.41 -6.01 4.10
N ILE A 218 22.09 -5.00 3.54
CA ILE A 218 21.50 -3.74 3.07
C ILE A 218 20.37 -4.00 2.07
N PHE A 219 20.52 -5.01 1.22
CA PHE A 219 19.55 -5.38 0.18
C PHE A 219 18.14 -5.61 0.72
N TRP A 220 17.99 -6.40 1.80
CA TRP A 220 16.68 -6.68 2.38
C TRP A 220 16.08 -5.45 3.07
N SER A 221 16.91 -4.60 3.66
CA SER A 221 16.47 -3.32 4.23
C SER A 221 15.97 -2.35 3.15
N MET A 222 16.62 -2.32 1.98
CA MET A 222 16.14 -1.54 0.84
C MET A 222 14.80 -2.05 0.31
N ILE A 223 14.64 -3.37 0.17
CA ILE A 223 13.34 -3.96 -0.21
C ILE A 223 12.27 -3.61 0.83
N CYS A 224 12.56 -3.76 2.13
CA CYS A 224 11.63 -3.40 3.19
C CYS A 224 11.17 -1.94 3.09
N ALA A 225 12.09 -1.02 2.84
CA ALA A 225 11.78 0.40 2.67
C ALA A 225 10.95 0.67 1.40
N LEU A 226 11.25 0.00 0.28
CA LEU A 226 10.47 0.12 -0.96
C LEU A 226 9.04 -0.40 -0.80
N VAL A 227 8.86 -1.53 -0.11
CA VAL A 227 7.54 -2.09 0.17
C VAL A 227 6.75 -1.17 1.10
N TYR A 228 7.40 -0.62 2.13
CA TYR A 228 6.81 0.37 3.02
C TYR A 228 6.39 1.64 2.27
N PHE A 229 7.23 2.14 1.37
CA PHE A 229 6.91 3.29 0.53
C PHE A 229 5.74 2.99 -0.42
N GLY A 230 5.67 1.77 -0.96
CA GLY A 230 4.48 1.31 -1.68
C GLY A 230 3.22 1.34 -0.81
N MET A 231 3.34 0.94 0.47
CA MET A 231 2.23 0.96 1.41
C MET A 231 1.78 2.38 1.74
N SER A 232 2.70 3.32 2.00
CA SER A 232 2.38 4.73 2.29
C SER A 232 1.64 5.40 1.12
N TYR A 233 1.93 4.96 -0.10
CA TYR A 233 1.26 5.42 -1.30
C TYR A 233 -0.19 4.90 -1.43
N THR A 234 -0.47 3.75 -0.82
CA THR A 234 -1.80 3.12 -0.81
C THR A 234 -2.63 3.45 0.44
N TRP A 235 -2.03 3.71 1.61
CA TRP A 235 -2.77 3.70 2.88
C TRP A 235 -2.21 4.68 3.90
N GLY A 236 -3.12 5.40 4.58
CA GLY A 236 -2.76 6.42 5.57
C GLY A 236 -2.25 5.88 6.90
N GLY A 237 -2.56 4.62 7.23
CA GLY A 237 -2.09 3.98 8.47
C GLY A 237 -0.63 3.53 8.45
N TYR A 238 0.13 3.82 7.39
CA TYR A 238 1.54 3.42 7.25
C TYR A 238 2.45 3.95 8.37
N VAL A 239 2.11 5.09 8.97
CA VAL A 239 2.85 5.66 10.11
C VAL A 239 2.88 4.69 11.30
N TYR A 240 1.79 3.95 11.53
CA TYR A 240 1.72 2.95 12.60
C TYR A 240 2.71 1.82 12.39
N VAL A 241 2.95 1.41 11.14
CA VAL A 241 3.90 0.34 10.82
C VAL A 241 5.34 0.75 11.13
N LEU A 242 5.72 2.00 10.82
CA LEU A 242 7.05 2.50 11.17
C LEU A 242 7.23 2.68 12.68
N ASN A 243 6.19 3.15 13.36
CA ASN A 243 6.18 3.21 14.82
C ASN A 243 6.30 1.81 15.45
N LEU A 244 5.68 0.78 14.88
CA LEU A 244 5.82 -0.61 15.32
C LEU A 244 7.24 -1.15 15.09
N ILE A 245 7.90 -0.80 13.97
CA ILE A 245 9.29 -1.17 13.71
C ILE A 245 10.24 -0.49 14.72
N ALA A 246 10.02 0.78 15.02
CA ALA A 246 10.77 1.51 16.04
C ALA A 246 10.54 0.91 17.43
N LEU A 247 9.29 0.59 17.78
CA LEU A 247 8.93 -0.04 19.04
C LEU A 247 9.55 -1.44 19.17
N HIS A 248 9.54 -2.24 18.11
CA HIS A 248 10.21 -3.54 18.09
C HIS A 248 11.71 -3.40 18.32
N SER A 249 12.35 -2.42 17.66
CA SER A 249 13.77 -2.12 17.85
C SER A 249 14.08 -1.69 19.28
N PHE A 250 13.21 -0.89 19.90
CA PHE A 250 13.31 -0.52 21.31
C PHE A 250 13.22 -1.73 22.24
N PHE A 251 12.28 -2.66 22.00
CA PHE A 251 12.20 -3.90 22.78
C PHE A 251 13.40 -4.83 22.59
N LEU A 252 14.02 -4.85 21.41
CA LEU A 252 15.29 -5.59 21.20
C LEU A 252 16.43 -5.02 22.05
N ILE A 253 16.45 -3.71 22.28
CA ILE A 253 17.41 -3.06 23.19
C ILE A 253 17.14 -3.49 24.63
N LEU A 254 15.88 -3.39 25.10
CA LEU A 254 15.52 -3.80 26.46
C LEU A 254 15.77 -5.28 26.74
N ALA A 255 15.56 -6.15 25.75
CA ALA A 255 15.82 -7.59 25.85
C ALA A 255 17.31 -7.95 25.74
N GLY A 256 18.22 -6.98 25.54
CA GLY A 256 19.65 -7.24 25.33
C GLY A 256 19.97 -7.97 24.03
N ARG A 257 19.05 -7.99 23.06
CA ARG A 257 19.19 -8.65 21.75
C ARG A 257 19.54 -7.68 20.62
N PHE A 258 19.88 -6.44 20.95
CA PHE A 258 20.28 -5.45 19.97
C PHE A 258 21.66 -5.78 19.40
N SER A 259 21.73 -5.97 18.09
CA SER A 259 22.96 -6.33 17.38
C SER A 259 23.31 -5.27 16.34
N SER A 260 24.57 -5.27 15.86
CA SER A 260 24.99 -4.40 14.76
C SER A 260 24.16 -4.62 13.48
N LYS A 261 23.62 -5.84 13.26
CA LYS A 261 22.72 -6.13 12.14
C LYS A 261 21.41 -5.35 12.27
N THR A 262 20.82 -5.34 13.47
CA THR A 262 19.61 -4.57 13.79
C THR A 262 19.83 -3.08 13.56
N TYR A 263 21.00 -2.56 13.98
CA TYR A 263 21.35 -1.16 13.78
C TYR A 263 21.41 -0.77 12.29
N VAL A 264 22.09 -1.58 11.45
CA VAL A 264 22.19 -1.35 10.01
C VAL A 264 20.81 -1.39 9.36
N ALA A 265 20.02 -2.43 9.66
CA ALA A 265 18.70 -2.60 9.08
C ALA A 265 17.75 -1.45 9.46
N TYR A 266 17.72 -1.07 10.74
CA TYR A 266 16.90 0.03 11.24
C TYR A 266 17.30 1.37 10.61
N SER A 267 18.60 1.65 10.52
CA SER A 267 19.10 2.91 9.96
C SER A 267 18.67 3.08 8.51
N ILE A 268 18.82 2.03 7.69
CA ILE A 268 18.46 2.08 6.27
C ILE A 268 16.95 2.23 6.10
N VAL A 269 16.15 1.43 6.81
CA VAL A 269 14.69 1.51 6.73
C VAL A 269 14.22 2.88 7.18
N ASN A 270 14.69 3.39 8.32
CA ASN A 270 14.26 4.69 8.82
C ASN A 270 14.68 5.84 7.89
N ILE A 271 15.88 5.81 7.31
CA ILE A 271 16.30 6.82 6.34
C ILE A 271 15.39 6.77 5.11
N LEU A 272 15.25 5.61 4.46
CA LEU A 272 14.50 5.51 3.20
C LEU A 272 12.99 5.65 3.36
N ALA A 273 12.43 5.22 4.49
CA ALA A 273 10.99 5.20 4.72
C ALA A 273 10.39 6.55 5.12
N ASN A 274 11.20 7.50 5.62
CA ASN A 274 10.72 8.84 6.01
C ASN A 274 10.73 9.86 4.87
N PHE A 275 11.13 9.46 3.65
CA PHE A 275 11.04 10.29 2.44
C PHE A 275 9.75 10.04 1.67
#